data_AF-A0A381NLG3-F1
#
_entry.id   AF-A0A381NLG3-F1
#
_cell.length_a   1.000
_cell.length_b   1.000
_cell.length_c   1.000
_cell.angle_alpha   90.00
_cell.angle_beta   90.00
_cell.angle_gamma   90.00
#
_symmetry.space_group_name_H-M   'P 1'
#
loop_
_entity.id
_entity.type
_entity.pdbx_description
1 polymer ?
#
loop_
_entity_poly.entity_id
_entity_poly.type
_entity_poly.pdbx_seq_one_letter_code
_entity_poly.pdbx_strand_id
1 'polypeptide(L)'
;MKIGFTGYSLITCMLLVTSHVHSDAIRDANRLLQVTNLGKQFELTAQRQTRDIIRTYVSILSMSLKVALPEQIKNKIASCYAEVYAWENFHPGIAQIFANNLSQKELRLLIDFYRDLGLPPMEIRAFKDLISKAEQIQRMSAEYILVNSGSCVDQDAGLIHGYLANRQLTEALVIAD
;
A
#
# COMPACT_ATOMS: atom_id res chain seq x y z
N MET A 1 67.72 -23.44 4.95
CA MET A 1 67.07 -23.24 6.26
C MET A 1 66.35 -21.89 6.24
N LYS A 2 65.03 -21.94 6.47
CA LYS A 2 64.09 -20.88 6.89
C LYS A 2 63.72 -19.71 5.95
N ILE A 3 62.44 -19.67 5.50
CA ILE A 3 61.28 -18.78 5.86
C ILE A 3 61.47 -17.31 5.38
N GLY A 4 60.54 -16.63 4.69
CA GLY A 4 59.18 -16.99 4.30
C GLY A 4 58.41 -15.85 3.62
N PHE A 5 57.12 -16.17 3.38
CA PHE A 5 55.99 -15.35 2.96
C PHE A 5 55.93 -13.95 3.61
N THR A 6 55.48 -12.95 2.85
CA THR A 6 54.11 -12.37 2.96
C THR A 6 54.07 -11.01 2.27
N GLY A 7 53.24 -10.86 1.25
CA GLY A 7 52.78 -9.58 0.75
C GLY A 7 51.37 -9.79 0.20
N TYR A 8 50.49 -8.84 0.47
CA TYR A 8 49.07 -8.81 0.12
C TYR A 8 48.12 -9.49 1.12
N SER A 9 47.29 -8.63 1.72
CA SER A 9 45.96 -8.85 2.27
C SER A 9 45.88 -8.34 3.70
N LEU A 10 45.45 -7.09 3.87
CA LEU A 10 44.90 -6.56 5.13
C LEU A 10 44.33 -5.14 4.93
N ILE A 11 43.52 -4.90 3.89
CA ILE A 11 42.66 -3.70 3.81
C ILE A 11 41.32 -4.07 3.17
N THR A 12 40.51 -4.91 3.83
CA THR A 12 39.14 -5.24 3.37
C THR A 12 38.26 -5.75 4.53
N CYS A 13 38.22 -5.06 5.67
CA CYS A 13 37.40 -5.54 6.81
C CYS A 13 36.60 -4.48 7.60
N MET A 14 36.32 -3.30 7.05
CA MET A 14 35.67 -2.20 7.80
C MET A 14 34.32 -1.70 7.24
N LEU A 15 33.57 -2.48 6.44
CA LEU A 15 32.29 -2.04 5.85
C LEU A 15 31.03 -2.85 6.21
N LEU A 16 31.08 -3.77 7.18
CA LEU A 16 29.97 -4.73 7.43
C LEU A 16 29.12 -4.49 8.69
N VAL A 17 29.28 -3.38 9.42
CA VAL A 17 28.60 -3.20 10.74
C VAL A 17 27.25 -2.47 10.66
N THR A 18 26.93 -1.78 9.56
CA THR A 18 25.66 -1.01 9.46
C THR A 18 24.45 -1.85 9.04
N SER A 19 24.67 -3.03 8.46
CA SER A 19 23.62 -3.87 7.88
C SER A 19 22.70 -4.50 8.94
N HIS A 20 23.26 -4.85 10.10
CA HIS A 20 22.53 -5.58 11.14
C HIS A 20 21.43 -4.75 11.80
N VAL A 21 21.72 -3.49 12.13
CA VAL A 21 20.76 -2.60 12.80
C VAL A 21 19.59 -2.25 11.88
N HIS A 22 19.86 -2.04 10.58
CA HIS A 22 18.81 -1.75 9.61
C HIS A 22 17.92 -2.96 9.31
N SER A 23 18.52 -4.14 9.18
CA SER A 23 17.77 -5.40 8.99
C SER A 23 16.83 -5.69 10.16
N ASP A 24 17.26 -5.36 11.39
CA ASP A 24 16.44 -5.54 12.58
C ASP A 24 15.24 -4.58 12.60
N ALA A 25 15.44 -3.31 12.23
CA ALA A 25 14.36 -2.32 12.16
C ALA A 25 13.30 -2.68 11.10
N ILE A 26 13.72 -3.16 9.93
CA ILE A 26 12.79 -3.62 8.89
C ILE A 26 12.00 -4.85 9.34
N ARG A 27 12.65 -5.82 9.98
CA ARG A 27 11.94 -6.99 10.54
C ARG A 27 10.90 -6.56 11.57
N ASP A 28 11.25 -5.67 12.48
CA ASP A 28 10.35 -5.20 13.53
C ASP A 28 9.22 -4.34 12.94
N ALA A 29 9.48 -3.53 11.91
CA ALA A 29 8.44 -2.82 11.15
C ALA A 29 7.45 -3.77 10.48
N ASN A 30 7.93 -4.80 9.77
CA ASN A 30 7.06 -5.83 9.18
C ASN A 30 6.18 -6.51 10.24
N ARG A 31 6.77 -6.84 11.40
CA ARG A 31 6.02 -7.43 12.52
C ARG A 31 4.95 -6.48 13.04
N LEU A 32 5.23 -5.18 13.12
CA LEU A 32 4.25 -4.16 13.50
C LEU A 32 3.08 -4.08 12.50
N LEU A 33 3.36 -4.08 11.19
CA LEU A 33 2.33 -4.08 10.15
C LEU A 33 1.44 -5.33 10.22
N GLN A 34 2.01 -6.48 10.59
CA GLN A 34 1.26 -7.73 10.78
C GLN A 34 0.36 -7.69 12.00
N VAL A 35 0.87 -7.29 13.17
CA VAL A 35 0.08 -7.30 14.42
C VAL A 35 -1.03 -6.25 14.41
N THR A 36 -0.85 -5.16 13.67
CA THR A 36 -1.88 -4.14 13.43
C THR A 36 -2.88 -4.55 12.35
N ASN A 37 -2.61 -5.63 11.61
CA ASN A 37 -3.42 -6.10 10.49
C ASN A 37 -3.63 -5.01 9.41
N LEU A 38 -2.61 -4.18 9.19
CA LEU A 38 -2.73 -2.99 8.33
C LEU A 38 -3.05 -3.37 6.89
N GLY A 39 -2.44 -4.44 6.37
CA GLY A 39 -2.69 -4.92 5.01
C GLY A 39 -4.16 -5.27 4.77
N LYS A 40 -4.79 -6.00 5.69
CA LYS A 40 -6.22 -6.32 5.59
C LYS A 40 -7.09 -5.06 5.62
N GLN A 41 -6.77 -4.09 6.48
CA GLN A 41 -7.53 -2.83 6.55
C GLN A 41 -7.38 -2.01 5.26
N PHE A 42 -6.17 -2.00 4.69
CA PHE A 42 -5.89 -1.38 3.40
C PHE A 42 -6.74 -2.00 2.29
N GLU A 43 -6.71 -3.33 2.15
CA GLU A 43 -7.49 -4.06 1.14
C GLU A 43 -9.00 -3.84 1.30
N LEU A 44 -9.52 -3.92 2.53
CA LEU A 44 -10.94 -3.66 2.80
C LEU A 44 -11.35 -2.23 2.42
N THR A 45 -10.45 -1.27 2.65
CA THR A 45 -10.67 0.13 2.29
C THR A 45 -10.63 0.32 0.78
N ALA A 46 -9.63 -0.23 0.09
CA ALA A 46 -9.53 -0.22 -1.36
C ALA A 46 -10.79 -0.81 -2.01
N GLN A 47 -11.22 -2.00 -1.58
CA GLN A 47 -12.45 -2.64 -2.07
C GLN A 47 -13.69 -1.79 -1.83
N ARG A 48 -13.78 -1.08 -0.70
CA ARG A 48 -14.90 -0.16 -0.43
C ARG A 48 -14.90 1.00 -1.42
N GLN A 49 -13.75 1.65 -1.61
CA GLN A 49 -13.60 2.75 -2.56
C GLN A 49 -13.93 2.32 -3.99
N THR A 50 -13.46 1.15 -4.43
CA THR A 50 -13.80 0.59 -5.74
C THR A 50 -15.31 0.40 -5.93
N ARG A 51 -16.02 -0.09 -4.91
CA ARG A 51 -17.49 -0.20 -4.97
C ARG A 51 -18.16 1.16 -5.09
N ASP A 52 -17.66 2.17 -4.39
CA ASP A 52 -18.23 3.52 -4.43
C ASP A 52 -17.98 4.20 -5.77
N ILE A 53 -16.82 3.98 -6.40
CA ILE A 53 -16.51 4.41 -7.77
C ILE A 53 -17.50 3.77 -8.75
N ILE A 54 -17.67 2.45 -8.70
CA ILE A 54 -18.61 1.73 -9.58
C ILE A 54 -20.05 2.24 -9.39
N ARG A 55 -20.49 2.46 -8.13
CA ARG A 55 -21.81 3.04 -7.83
C ARG A 55 -21.96 4.42 -8.44
N THR A 56 -20.92 5.25 -8.38
CA THR A 56 -20.92 6.59 -8.97
C THR A 56 -21.14 6.52 -10.47
N TYR A 57 -20.40 5.66 -11.19
CA TYR A 57 -20.60 5.46 -12.62
C TYR A 57 -22.00 4.94 -12.95
N VAL A 58 -22.51 3.97 -12.20
CA VAL A 58 -23.88 3.46 -12.36
C VAL A 58 -24.91 4.57 -12.17
N SER A 59 -24.75 5.41 -11.14
CA SER A 59 -25.65 6.53 -10.87
C SER A 59 -25.66 7.54 -12.01
N ILE A 60 -24.48 7.93 -12.50
CA ILE A 60 -24.35 8.88 -13.61
C ILE A 60 -25.04 8.34 -14.87
N LEU A 61 -24.74 7.10 -15.26
CA LEU A 61 -25.33 6.51 -16.48
C LEU A 61 -26.85 6.32 -16.36
N SER A 62 -27.33 5.93 -15.19
CA SER A 62 -28.75 5.77 -14.93
C SER A 62 -29.49 7.10 -14.96
N MET A 63 -28.93 8.15 -14.36
CA MET A 63 -29.58 9.46 -14.27
C MET A 63 -29.51 10.24 -15.60
N SER A 64 -28.36 10.20 -16.27
CA SER A 64 -28.12 11.01 -17.47
C SER A 64 -28.60 10.34 -18.76
N LEU A 65 -28.49 9.01 -18.86
CA LEU A 65 -28.76 8.27 -20.09
C LEU A 65 -29.82 7.18 -19.94
N LYS A 66 -30.33 6.93 -18.72
CA LYS A 66 -31.24 5.80 -18.41
C LYS A 66 -30.66 4.45 -18.82
N VAL A 67 -29.33 4.32 -18.69
CA VAL A 67 -28.57 3.13 -19.08
C VAL A 67 -28.03 2.43 -17.85
N ALA A 68 -28.21 1.10 -17.79
CA ALA A 68 -27.56 0.26 -16.80
C ALA A 68 -26.13 -0.10 -17.26
N LEU A 69 -25.16 -0.01 -16.35
CA LEU A 69 -23.80 -0.48 -16.60
C LEU A 69 -23.76 -2.02 -16.52
N PRO A 70 -23.27 -2.74 -17.55
CA PRO A 70 -23.17 -4.20 -17.52
C PRO A 70 -22.20 -4.71 -16.45
N GLU A 71 -22.51 -5.86 -15.84
CA GLU A 71 -21.66 -6.50 -14.82
C GLU A 71 -20.24 -6.79 -15.33
N GLN A 72 -20.08 -7.18 -16.60
CA GLN A 72 -18.76 -7.40 -17.18
C GLN A 72 -17.87 -6.14 -17.11
N ILE A 73 -18.44 -4.95 -17.28
CA ILE A 73 -17.69 -3.69 -17.19
C ILE A 73 -17.37 -3.37 -15.74
N LYS A 74 -18.34 -3.53 -14.83
CA LYS A 74 -18.11 -3.38 -13.38
C LYS A 74 -16.97 -4.26 -12.89
N ASN A 75 -16.92 -5.51 -13.34
CA ASN A 75 -15.87 -6.47 -12.98
C ASN A 75 -14.50 -6.06 -13.54
N LYS A 76 -14.43 -5.54 -14.77
CA LYS A 76 -13.19 -5.02 -15.35
C LYS A 76 -12.66 -3.80 -14.60
N ILE A 77 -13.55 -2.88 -14.24
CA ILE A 77 -13.22 -1.72 -13.37
C ILE A 77 -12.69 -2.23 -12.04
N ALA A 78 -13.44 -3.13 -11.37
CA ALA A 78 -13.04 -3.68 -10.08
C ALA A 78 -11.68 -4.38 -10.11
N SER A 79 -11.40 -5.12 -11.19
CA SER A 79 -10.13 -5.85 -11.36
C SER A 79 -8.94 -4.89 -11.45
N CYS A 80 -9.07 -3.77 -12.16
CA CYS A 80 -8.00 -2.78 -12.25
C CYS A 80 -7.63 -2.24 -10.86
N TYR A 81 -8.62 -1.80 -10.07
CA TYR A 81 -8.33 -1.27 -8.73
C TYR A 81 -7.79 -2.35 -7.78
N ALA A 82 -8.26 -3.60 -7.90
CA ALA A 82 -7.75 -4.70 -7.10
C ALA A 82 -6.25 -4.97 -7.38
N GLU A 83 -5.82 -4.85 -8.63
CA GLU A 83 -4.41 -5.00 -9.02
C GLU A 83 -3.56 -3.80 -8.59
N VAL A 84 -3.99 -2.60 -8.94
CA VAL A 84 -3.22 -1.36 -8.67
C VAL A 84 -3.11 -1.09 -7.17
N TYR A 85 -4.17 -1.34 -6.42
CA TYR A 85 -4.23 -1.13 -4.96
C TYR A 85 -4.07 -2.43 -4.17
N ALA A 86 -3.32 -3.40 -4.68
CA ALA A 86 -2.95 -4.59 -3.93
C ALA A 86 -1.94 -4.23 -2.82
N TRP A 87 -2.08 -4.79 -1.61
CA TRP A 87 -1.27 -4.40 -0.45
C TRP A 87 0.22 -4.66 -0.67
N GLU A 88 0.56 -5.74 -1.36
CA GLU A 88 1.91 -6.15 -1.71
C GLU A 88 2.70 -5.09 -2.49
N ASN A 89 2.01 -4.23 -3.25
CA ASN A 89 2.64 -3.15 -4.01
C ASN A 89 3.18 -2.05 -3.09
N PHE A 90 2.60 -1.89 -1.89
CA PHE A 90 2.94 -0.80 -0.96
C PHE A 90 3.66 -1.28 0.30
N HIS A 91 3.45 -2.55 0.67
CA HIS A 91 3.95 -3.13 1.91
C HIS A 91 5.47 -2.90 2.15
N PRO A 92 6.37 -3.17 1.19
CA PRO A 92 7.81 -2.98 1.43
C PRO A 92 8.18 -1.52 1.70
N GLY A 93 7.59 -0.58 0.97
CA GLY A 93 7.86 0.85 1.14
C GLY A 93 7.29 1.40 2.44
N ILE A 94 6.09 0.96 2.84
CA ILE A 94 5.51 1.34 4.13
C ILE A 94 6.36 0.77 5.28
N ALA A 95 6.80 -0.49 5.20
CA ALA A 95 7.73 -1.06 6.19
C ALA A 95 9.03 -0.24 6.30
N GLN A 96 9.56 0.21 5.16
CA GLN A 96 10.74 1.08 5.11
C GLN A 96 10.50 2.44 5.77
N ILE A 97 9.34 3.07 5.55
CA ILE A 97 8.96 4.33 6.19
C ILE A 97 8.94 4.16 7.71
N PHE A 98 8.35 3.07 8.21
CA PHE A 98 8.33 2.79 9.65
C PHE A 98 9.74 2.58 10.19
N ALA A 99 10.56 1.76 9.54
CA ALA A 99 11.94 1.49 9.98
C ALA A 99 12.85 2.73 9.96
N ASN A 100 12.61 3.68 9.05
CA ASN A 100 13.39 4.91 8.95
C ASN A 100 12.98 5.98 9.97
N ASN A 101 11.73 5.95 10.44
CA ASN A 101 11.18 7.00 11.31
C ASN A 101 11.04 6.56 12.78
N LEU A 102 11.13 5.25 13.04
CA LEU A 102 11.01 4.67 14.36
C LEU A 102 12.29 3.94 14.74
N SER A 103 12.79 4.22 15.94
CA SER A 103 13.85 3.42 16.54
C SER A 103 13.36 2.01 16.86
N GLN A 104 14.31 1.08 17.02
CA GLN A 104 13.98 -0.29 17.39
C GLN A 104 13.20 -0.38 18.72
N LYS A 105 13.51 0.49 19.69
CA LYS A 105 12.77 0.56 20.96
C LYS A 105 11.31 0.97 20.73
N GLU A 106 11.08 1.97 19.90
CA GLU A 106 9.73 2.46 19.57
C GLU A 106 8.91 1.41 18.82
N LEU A 107 9.51 0.71 17.84
CA LEU A 107 8.85 -0.39 17.14
C LEU A 107 8.41 -1.49 18.11
N ARG A 108 9.27 -1.88 19.05
CA ARG A 108 8.92 -2.87 20.08
C ARG A 108 7.81 -2.40 21.00
N LEU A 109 7.84 -1.15 21.46
CA LEU A 109 6.77 -0.58 22.29
C LEU A 109 5.41 -0.63 21.58
N LEU A 110 5.35 -0.32 20.28
CA LEU A 110 4.12 -0.43 19.50
C LEU A 110 3.69 -1.89 19.33
N ILE A 111 4.62 -2.80 19.02
CA ILE A 111 4.31 -4.22 18.87
C ILE A 111 3.74 -4.80 20.18
N ASP A 112 4.35 -4.49 21.32
CA ASP A 112 3.91 -4.98 22.63
C ASP A 112 2.55 -4.39 23.00
N PHE A 113 2.33 -3.10 22.71
CA PHE A 113 1.03 -2.44 22.88
C PHE A 113 -0.07 -3.12 22.04
N TYR A 114 0.15 -3.35 20.74
CA TYR A 114 -0.83 -3.98 19.85
C TYR A 114 -1.03 -5.49 20.10
N ARG A 115 -0.18 -6.10 20.93
CA ARG A 115 -0.32 -7.50 21.36
C ARG A 115 -0.97 -7.64 22.74
N ASP A 116 -1.49 -6.55 23.28
CA ASP A 116 -2.08 -6.49 24.62
C ASP A 116 -1.11 -6.95 25.74
N LEU A 117 0.21 -6.83 25.52
CA LEU A 117 1.22 -7.13 26.54
C LEU A 117 1.34 -6.02 27.59
N GLY A 118 0.61 -4.92 27.41
CA GLY A 118 0.66 -3.74 28.24
C GLY A 118 1.92 -2.91 28.02
N LEU A 119 1.93 -1.70 28.61
CA LEU A 119 3.10 -0.82 28.62
C LEU A 119 3.57 -0.64 30.05
N PRO A 120 4.86 -0.90 30.37
CA PRO A 120 5.40 -0.60 31.68
C PRO A 120 5.18 0.89 32.03
N PRO A 121 4.84 1.25 33.28
CA PRO A 121 4.62 2.66 33.66
C PRO A 121 5.78 3.59 33.32
N MET A 122 7.02 3.09 33.37
CA MET A 122 8.23 3.85 33.03
C MET A 122 8.31 4.21 31.54
N GLU A 123 7.61 3.48 30.66
CA GLU A 123 7.61 3.69 29.21
C GLU A 123 6.44 4.56 28.73
N ILE A 124 5.52 5.00 29.61
CA ILE A 124 4.37 5.82 29.23
C ILE A 124 4.78 7.12 28.54
N ARG A 125 5.84 7.79 29.03
CA ARG A 125 6.33 9.03 28.42
C ARG A 125 6.89 8.77 27.02
N ALA A 126 7.76 7.77 26.89
CA ALA A 126 8.32 7.37 25.60
C ALA A 126 7.23 6.96 24.60
N PHE A 127 6.17 6.29 25.06
CA PHE A 127 5.03 5.94 24.24
C PHE A 127 4.24 7.17 23.78
N LYS A 128 3.99 8.16 24.66
CA LYS A 128 3.34 9.42 24.26
C LYS A 128 4.15 10.19 23.22
N ASP A 129 5.46 10.27 23.41
CA ASP A 129 6.37 10.92 22.48
C ASP A 129 6.36 10.18 21.13
N LEU A 130 6.29 8.85 21.15
CA LEU A 130 6.14 8.02 19.95
C LEU A 130 4.83 8.29 19.20
N ILE A 131 3.69 8.40 19.90
CA ILE A 131 2.40 8.71 19.27
C ILE A 131 2.44 10.07 18.55
N SER A 132 3.25 11.03 19.02
CA SER A 132 3.40 12.33 18.33
C SER A 132 3.97 12.22 16.91
N LYS A 133 4.66 11.11 16.57
CA LYS A 133 5.20 10.85 15.22
C LYS A 133 4.18 10.26 14.24
N ALA A 134 3.01 9.84 14.73
CA ALA A 134 2.04 9.09 13.94
C ALA A 134 1.56 9.88 12.70
N GLU A 135 1.26 11.17 12.86
CA GLU A 135 0.78 12.02 11.77
C GLU A 135 1.81 12.12 10.64
N GLN A 136 3.08 12.31 10.97
CA GLN A 136 4.16 12.36 9.99
C GLN A 136 4.29 11.03 9.23
N ILE A 137 4.30 9.90 9.95
CA ILE A 137 4.40 8.57 9.33
C ILE A 137 3.20 8.29 8.42
N GLN A 138 1.99 8.67 8.86
CA GLN A 138 0.78 8.56 8.06
C GLN A 138 0.88 9.39 6.78
N ARG A 139 1.30 10.66 6.88
CA ARG A 139 1.48 11.53 5.71
C ARG A 139 2.49 10.94 4.72
N MET A 140 3.66 10.51 5.20
CA MET A 140 4.68 9.88 4.35
C MET A 140 4.16 8.60 3.69
N SER A 141 3.37 7.80 4.41
CA SER A 141 2.77 6.58 3.85
C SER A 141 1.73 6.91 2.77
N ALA A 142 0.90 7.93 2.99
CA ALA A 142 -0.10 8.39 2.02
C ALA A 142 0.56 8.97 0.75
N GLU A 143 1.61 9.79 0.91
CA GLU A 143 2.42 10.31 -0.20
C GLU A 143 3.08 9.16 -0.97
N TYR A 144 3.63 8.18 -0.26
CA TYR A 144 4.22 7.01 -0.89
C TYR A 144 3.17 6.22 -1.72
N ILE A 145 1.99 5.96 -1.17
CA ILE A 145 0.91 5.32 -1.91
C ILE A 145 0.54 6.12 -3.15
N LEU A 146 0.37 7.45 -3.03
CA LEU A 146 0.01 8.32 -4.14
C LEU A 146 1.03 8.28 -5.28
N VAL A 147 2.33 8.32 -4.96
CA VAL A 147 3.41 8.33 -5.95
C VAL A 147 3.61 6.95 -6.61
N ASN A 148 3.28 5.87 -5.90
CA ASN A 148 3.54 4.51 -6.37
C ASN A 148 2.27 3.78 -6.86
N SER A 149 1.09 4.38 -6.74
CA SER A 149 -0.15 3.84 -7.32
C SER A 149 -0.26 4.19 -8.81
N GLY A 150 -0.62 3.20 -9.62
CA GLY A 150 -1.14 3.44 -10.97
C GLY A 150 -2.51 4.14 -10.95
N SER A 151 -3.05 4.40 -12.14
CA SER A 151 -4.41 4.95 -12.32
C SER A 151 -5.27 3.98 -13.12
N CYS A 152 -6.53 3.83 -12.71
CA CYS A 152 -7.55 3.07 -13.45
C CYS A 152 -8.55 3.97 -14.18
N VAL A 153 -8.50 5.29 -13.97
CA VAL A 153 -9.55 6.23 -14.43
C VAL A 153 -9.67 6.25 -15.95
N ASP A 154 -8.55 6.26 -16.67
CA ASP A 154 -8.57 6.27 -18.14
C ASP A 154 -9.12 4.95 -18.71
N GLN A 155 -8.78 3.82 -18.07
CA GLN A 155 -9.32 2.51 -18.42
C GLN A 155 -10.83 2.45 -18.14
N ASP A 156 -11.28 2.96 -16.99
CA ASP A 156 -12.70 3.03 -16.62
C ASP A 156 -13.48 3.84 -17.67
N ALA A 157 -12.97 5.03 -18.02
CA ALA A 157 -13.55 5.89 -19.04
C ALA A 157 -13.63 5.18 -20.40
N GLY A 158 -12.53 4.55 -20.85
CA GLY A 158 -12.48 3.82 -22.11
C GLY A 158 -13.50 2.67 -22.17
N LEU A 159 -13.64 1.91 -21.08
CA LEU A 159 -14.62 0.81 -20.98
C LEU A 159 -16.06 1.33 -21.08
N ILE A 160 -16.37 2.41 -20.38
CA ILE A 160 -17.72 3.00 -20.38
C ILE A 160 -18.03 3.64 -21.74
N HIS A 161 -17.11 4.42 -22.31
CA HIS A 161 -17.30 5.04 -23.62
C HIS A 161 -17.46 4.00 -24.73
N GLY A 162 -16.62 2.96 -24.75
CA GLY A 162 -16.73 1.88 -25.73
C GLY A 162 -18.09 1.16 -25.65
N TYR A 163 -18.60 0.96 -24.43
CA TYR A 163 -19.94 0.40 -24.23
C TYR A 163 -21.05 1.29 -24.78
N LEU A 164 -21.01 2.60 -24.48
CA LEU A 164 -22.02 3.54 -24.95
C LEU A 164 -22.02 3.67 -26.48
N ALA A 165 -20.83 3.69 -27.11
CA ALA A 165 -20.70 3.73 -28.56
C ALA A 165 -21.28 2.48 -29.23
N ASN A 166 -20.98 1.28 -28.71
CA ASN A 166 -21.51 0.03 -29.25
C ASN A 166 -23.04 -0.06 -29.10
N ARG A 167 -23.58 0.45 -28.00
CA ARG A 167 -25.03 0.55 -27.79
C ARG A 167 -25.68 1.44 -28.84
N GLN A 168 -25.14 2.64 -29.09
CA GLN A 168 -25.68 3.57 -30.09
C GLN A 168 -25.68 2.95 -31.49
N LEU A 169 -24.60 2.24 -31.86
CA LEU A 169 -24.54 1.50 -33.13
C LEU A 169 -25.63 0.43 -33.23
N THR A 170 -25.87 -0.31 -32.15
CA THR A 170 -26.90 -1.35 -32.10
C THR A 170 -28.30 -0.75 -32.21
N GLU A 171 -28.58 0.33 -31.48
CA GLU A 171 -29.86 1.04 -31.55
C GLU A 171 -30.10 1.63 -32.96
N ALA A 172 -29.07 2.17 -33.62
CA ALA A 172 -29.16 2.69 -34.98
C ALA A 172 -29.43 1.60 -36.03
N LEU A 173 -28.83 0.41 -35.89
CA LEU A 173 -29.07 -0.72 -36.78
C LEU A 173 -30.49 -1.27 -36.64
N VAL A 174 -31.04 -1.33 -35.41
CA VAL A 174 -32.41 -1.79 -35.15
C VAL A 174 -33.48 -0.83 -35.70
N ILE A 175 -33.18 0.47 -35.85
CA ILE A 175 -34.10 1.46 -36.42
C ILE A 175 -34.09 1.44 -37.97
N ALA A 176 -33.03 0.89 -38.57
CA ALA A 176 -32.86 0.84 -40.03
C ALA A 176 -33.49 -0.39 -40.71
N ASP A 177 -33.94 -1.38 -39.91
CA ASP A 177 -34.69 -2.58 -40.34
C ASP A 177 -36.19 -2.43 -40.07
#